data_AF-A0A0X8JGE1-F1
#
_entry.id   AF-A0A0X8JGE1-F1
#
_cell.length_a   1.000
_cell.length_b   1.000
_cell.length_c   1.000
_cell.angle_alpha   90.00
_cell.angle_beta   90.00
_cell.angle_gamma   90.00
#
_symmetry.space_group_name_H-M   'P 1'
#
loop_
_entity.id
_entity.type
_entity.pdbx_description
1 polymer ?
#
loop_
_entity_poly.entity_id
_entity_poly.type
_entity_poly.pdbx_seq_one_letter_code
_entity_poly.pdbx_strand_id
1 'polypeptide(L)'
;MTVMSTQNDAPLPQSDAAGSTVSPEQREALDRLEAMEAQLEAALPLVSDAEAGLAAIRAMIEAMEPLMAAYDTTWVEDQESVAELDPPLAVLGEDTVWDLYGREHAVMTELLRLSARVLAPADED
;
A
#
# COMPACT_ATOMS: atom_id res chain seq x y z
N MET A 1 86.02 3.13 5.39
CA MET A 1 84.86 3.89 4.87
C MET A 1 83.71 2.89 4.77
N THR A 2 82.62 3.12 5.53
CA THR A 2 81.24 2.68 5.22
C THR A 2 80.91 1.20 5.55
N VAL A 3 80.36 0.92 6.76
CA VAL A 3 78.96 0.48 7.11
C VAL A 3 78.54 -0.90 6.52
N MET A 4 77.67 -1.76 7.08
CA MET A 4 76.73 -1.75 8.21
C MET A 4 76.15 -3.18 8.40
N SER A 5 75.60 -3.43 9.59
CA SER A 5 74.30 -4.11 9.85
C SER A 5 74.07 -5.57 9.42
N THR A 6 74.08 -6.50 10.38
CA THR A 6 72.91 -7.05 11.12
C THR A 6 71.91 -7.82 10.25
N GLN A 7 71.90 -9.14 10.42
CA GLN A 7 70.71 -9.94 10.16
C GLN A 7 70.37 -10.69 11.45
N ASN A 8 69.49 -10.06 12.22
CA ASN A 8 68.90 -10.61 13.43
C ASN A 8 67.63 -11.35 12.98
N ASP A 9 67.65 -12.69 13.02
CA ASP A 9 66.47 -13.52 12.81
C ASP A 9 65.54 -13.36 14.02
N ALA A 10 64.54 -12.49 13.88
CA ALA A 10 63.38 -12.50 14.75
C ALA A 10 62.18 -13.05 13.94
N PRO A 11 61.42 -14.03 14.47
CA PRO A 11 60.21 -14.48 13.80
C PRO A 11 59.19 -13.34 13.79
N LEU A 12 58.54 -13.13 12.66
CA LEU A 12 57.39 -12.23 12.52
C LEU A 12 56.31 -12.63 13.54
N PRO A 13 55.65 -11.68 14.23
CA PRO A 13 54.49 -11.99 15.05
C PRO A 13 53.40 -12.55 14.14
N GLN A 14 52.88 -13.71 14.52
CA GLN A 14 51.67 -14.29 13.93
C GLN A 14 50.56 -13.24 14.07
N SER A 15 50.04 -12.79 12.94
CA SER A 15 48.84 -11.96 12.89
C SER A 15 47.71 -12.77 13.52
N ASP A 16 47.38 -12.48 14.77
CA ASP A 16 46.12 -12.91 15.34
C ASP A 16 45.03 -12.51 14.36
N ALA A 17 44.36 -13.52 13.83
CA ALA A 17 43.15 -13.35 13.08
C ALA A 17 42.21 -12.54 13.96
N ALA A 18 42.00 -11.27 13.60
CA ALA A 18 40.91 -10.47 14.13
C ALA A 18 39.59 -11.10 13.62
N GLY A 19 39.23 -12.23 14.22
CA GLY A 19 37.89 -12.78 14.19
C GLY A 19 37.03 -11.74 14.88
N SER A 20 36.38 -10.90 14.10
CA SER A 20 35.35 -9.99 14.58
C SER A 20 34.17 -10.84 15.05
N THR A 21 34.25 -11.32 16.29
CA THR A 21 33.16 -12.05 16.94
C THR A 21 32.11 -11.05 17.33
N VAL A 22 31.05 -10.99 16.53
CA VAL A 22 29.81 -10.26 16.84
C VAL A 22 29.37 -10.64 18.25
N SER A 23 29.17 -9.64 19.12
CA SER A 23 28.72 -9.88 20.50
C SER A 23 27.29 -10.44 20.53
N PRO A 24 26.85 -11.13 21.60
CA PRO A 24 25.47 -11.58 21.74
C PRO A 24 24.44 -10.45 21.55
N GLU A 25 24.71 -9.27 22.11
CA GLU A 25 23.86 -8.08 21.94
C GLU A 25 23.79 -7.61 20.48
N GLN A 26 24.90 -7.68 19.74
CA GLN A 26 24.93 -7.35 18.32
C GLN A 26 24.18 -8.37 17.47
N ARG A 27 24.22 -9.66 17.84
CA ARG A 27 23.42 -10.72 17.20
C ARG A 27 21.93 -10.49 17.42
N GLU A 28 21.50 -10.26 18.66
CA GLU A 28 20.10 -9.99 18.97
C GLU A 28 19.58 -8.72 18.29
N ALA A 29 20.41 -7.68 18.22
CA ALA A 29 20.06 -6.46 17.49
C ALA A 29 19.89 -6.73 15.99
N LEU A 30 20.77 -7.54 15.40
CA LEU A 30 20.67 -7.95 14.00
C LEU A 30 19.41 -8.76 13.75
N ASP A 31 19.08 -9.73 14.60
CA ASP A 31 17.88 -10.56 14.44
C ASP A 31 16.59 -9.71 14.47
N ARG A 32 16.53 -8.67 15.34
CA ARG A 32 15.41 -7.72 15.35
C ARG A 32 15.35 -6.88 14.07
N LEU A 33 16.49 -6.43 13.56
CA LEU A 33 16.55 -5.64 12.32
C LEU A 33 16.17 -6.47 11.11
N GLU A 34 16.60 -7.73 11.03
CA GLU A 34 16.21 -8.66 9.97
C GLU A 34 14.69 -8.93 9.98
N ALA A 35 14.10 -9.06 11.16
CA ALA A 35 12.64 -9.18 11.30
C ALA A 35 11.91 -7.89 10.86
N MET A 36 12.45 -6.72 11.18
CA MET A 36 11.90 -5.44 10.73
C MET A 36 12.03 -5.27 9.21
N GLU A 37 13.14 -5.67 8.61
CA GLU A 37 13.36 -5.62 7.16
C GLU A 37 12.32 -6.49 6.44
N ALA A 38 12.08 -7.72 6.92
CA ALA A 38 11.06 -8.60 6.35
C ALA A 38 9.64 -7.97 6.43
N GLN A 39 9.33 -7.27 7.52
CA GLN A 39 8.06 -6.56 7.66
C GLN A 39 7.97 -5.34 6.72
N LEU A 40 9.07 -4.60 6.55
CA LEU A 40 9.16 -3.48 5.62
C LEU A 40 8.95 -3.94 4.18
N GLU A 41 9.68 -4.97 3.75
CA GLU A 41 9.56 -5.56 2.42
C GLU A 41 8.13 -6.04 2.13
N ALA A 42 7.45 -6.60 3.13
CA ALA A 42 6.05 -7.01 3.02
C ALA A 42 5.06 -5.83 2.99
N ALA A 43 5.34 -4.74 3.73
CA ALA A 43 4.45 -3.59 3.82
C ALA A 43 4.49 -2.68 2.58
N LEU A 44 5.66 -2.53 1.96
CA LEU A 44 5.85 -1.66 0.78
C LEU A 44 4.86 -1.94 -0.37
N PRO A 45 4.69 -3.17 -0.87
CA PRO A 45 3.72 -3.42 -1.95
C PRO A 45 2.28 -3.14 -1.51
N LEU A 46 1.92 -3.43 -0.25
CA LEU A 46 0.57 -3.16 0.27
C LEU A 46 0.25 -1.66 0.30
N VAL A 47 1.23 -0.82 0.66
CA VAL A 47 1.08 0.64 0.61
C VAL A 47 0.91 1.10 -0.84
N SER A 48 1.71 0.58 -1.76
CA SER A 48 1.60 0.92 -3.19
C SER A 48 0.24 0.53 -3.78
N ASP A 49 -0.28 -0.66 -3.44
CA ASP A 49 -1.61 -1.11 -3.85
C ASP A 49 -2.71 -0.23 -3.24
N ALA A 50 -2.55 0.21 -1.99
CA ALA A 50 -3.50 1.12 -1.34
C ALA A 50 -3.52 2.50 -2.01
N GLU A 51 -2.36 3.03 -2.44
CA GLU A 51 -2.27 4.28 -3.21
C GLU A 51 -2.97 4.16 -4.56
N ALA A 52 -2.76 3.04 -5.27
CA ALA A 52 -3.46 2.76 -6.53
C ALA A 52 -4.97 2.62 -6.31
N GLY A 53 -5.39 1.94 -5.23
CA GLY A 53 -6.78 1.82 -4.82
C GLY A 53 -7.42 3.19 -4.53
N LEU A 54 -6.70 4.10 -3.87
CA LEU A 54 -7.19 5.46 -3.61
C LEU A 54 -7.38 6.25 -4.91
N ALA A 55 -6.46 6.12 -5.88
CA ALA A 55 -6.63 6.73 -7.20
C ALA A 55 -7.87 6.17 -7.92
N ALA A 56 -8.11 4.86 -7.83
CA ALA A 56 -9.31 4.24 -8.40
C ALA A 56 -10.61 4.72 -7.73
N ILE A 57 -10.61 4.88 -6.40
CA ILE A 57 -11.76 5.44 -5.66
C ILE A 57 -12.06 6.88 -6.11
N ARG A 58 -11.04 7.71 -6.33
CA ARG A 58 -11.24 9.08 -6.85
C ARG A 58 -11.89 9.05 -8.23
N ALA A 59 -11.36 8.23 -9.14
CA ALA A 59 -11.92 8.09 -10.48
C ALA A 59 -13.36 7.55 -10.47
N MET A 60 -13.69 6.64 -9.54
CA MET A 60 -15.05 6.16 -9.32
C MET A 60 -15.99 7.31 -8.94
N ILE A 61 -15.63 8.13 -7.93
CA ILE A 61 -16.45 9.27 -7.49
C ILE A 61 -16.68 10.27 -8.63
N GLU A 62 -15.61 10.61 -9.37
CA GLU A 62 -15.68 11.53 -10.52
C GLU A 62 -16.58 10.98 -11.64
N ALA A 63 -16.63 9.66 -11.84
CA ALA A 63 -17.50 9.04 -12.84
C ALA A 63 -18.96 8.94 -12.38
N MET A 64 -19.20 8.80 -11.07
CA MET A 64 -20.53 8.67 -10.50
C MET A 64 -21.30 10.00 -10.49
N GLU A 65 -20.62 11.13 -10.28
CA GLU A 65 -21.26 12.45 -10.22
C GLU A 65 -22.14 12.79 -11.44
N PRO A 66 -21.65 12.74 -12.70
CA PRO A 66 -22.50 13.03 -13.86
C PRO A 66 -23.57 11.95 -14.10
N LEU A 67 -23.30 10.69 -13.73
CA LEU A 67 -24.28 9.60 -13.86
C LEU A 67 -25.47 9.82 -12.92
N MET A 68 -25.20 10.13 -11.65
CA MET A 68 -26.25 10.42 -10.67
C MET A 68 -27.01 11.69 -11.02
N ALA A 69 -26.33 12.73 -11.52
CA ALA A 69 -27.00 13.94 -12.00
C ALA A 69 -27.99 13.64 -13.15
N ALA A 70 -27.63 12.78 -14.11
CA ALA A 70 -28.53 12.38 -15.18
C ALA A 70 -29.68 11.49 -14.67
N TYR A 71 -29.38 10.56 -13.77
CA TYR A 71 -30.37 9.68 -13.14
C TYR A 71 -31.45 10.46 -12.38
N ASP A 72 -31.05 11.48 -11.62
CA ASP A 72 -31.96 12.28 -10.80
C ASP A 72 -32.79 13.29 -11.62
N THR A 73 -32.38 13.62 -12.84
CA THR A 73 -32.99 14.72 -13.61
C THR A 73 -33.78 14.27 -14.83
N THR A 74 -33.16 13.53 -15.76
CA THR A 74 -33.78 13.24 -17.07
C THR A 74 -34.10 11.77 -17.28
N TRP A 75 -33.53 10.87 -16.47
CA TRP A 75 -33.55 9.44 -16.75
C TRP A 75 -34.93 8.83 -16.93
N VAL A 76 -35.93 9.19 -16.13
CA VAL A 76 -37.30 8.64 -16.26
C VAL A 76 -37.91 9.06 -17.60
N GLU A 77 -37.81 10.34 -17.96
CA GLU A 77 -38.36 10.87 -19.22
C GLU A 77 -37.63 10.27 -20.43
N ASP A 78 -36.30 10.17 -20.34
CA ASP A 78 -35.47 9.57 -21.38
C ASP A 78 -35.80 8.07 -21.53
N GLN A 79 -35.93 7.32 -20.43
CA GLN A 79 -36.28 5.90 -20.42
C GLN A 79 -37.61 5.63 -21.11
N GLU A 80 -38.64 6.41 -20.80
CA GLU A 80 -39.95 6.29 -21.46
C GLU A 80 -39.86 6.58 -22.96
N SER A 81 -39.05 7.58 -23.36
CA SER A 81 -38.92 7.99 -24.77
C SER A 81 -38.23 6.95 -25.66
N VAL A 82 -37.43 6.06 -25.07
CA VAL A 82 -36.66 5.03 -25.79
C VAL A 82 -37.00 3.59 -25.39
N ALA A 83 -38.11 3.38 -24.68
CA ALA A 83 -38.49 2.07 -24.12
C ALA A 83 -38.63 0.94 -25.17
N GLU A 84 -38.85 1.28 -26.44
CA GLU A 84 -39.02 0.33 -27.55
C GLU A 84 -37.72 0.05 -28.35
N LEU A 85 -36.57 0.63 -27.97
CA LEU A 85 -35.30 0.39 -28.66
C LEU A 85 -34.75 -1.03 -28.42
N ASP A 86 -34.15 -1.62 -29.48
CA ASP A 86 -33.47 -2.92 -29.44
C ASP A 86 -32.03 -2.80 -30.01
N PRO A 87 -30.98 -3.19 -29.25
CA PRO A 87 -31.02 -3.65 -27.86
C PRO A 87 -31.24 -2.50 -26.86
N PRO A 88 -31.84 -2.77 -25.69
CA PRO A 88 -31.97 -1.78 -24.65
C PRO A 88 -30.60 -1.37 -24.11
N LEU A 89 -30.43 -0.09 -23.80
CA LEU A 89 -29.24 0.39 -23.10
C LEU A 89 -29.27 -0.10 -21.65
N ALA A 90 -28.14 -0.59 -21.14
CA ALA A 90 -28.05 -1.16 -19.79
C ALA A 90 -28.48 -0.18 -18.67
N VAL A 91 -28.25 1.12 -18.87
CA VAL A 91 -28.63 2.19 -17.94
C VAL A 91 -30.15 2.29 -17.74
N LEU A 92 -30.95 1.77 -18.68
CA LEU A 92 -32.42 1.81 -18.62
C LEU A 92 -33.02 0.68 -17.77
N GLY A 93 -32.18 -0.25 -17.27
CA GLY A 93 -32.63 -1.25 -16.32
C GLY A 93 -33.12 -0.60 -15.03
N GLU A 94 -34.24 -1.09 -14.49
CA GLU A 94 -34.95 -0.53 -13.33
C GLU A 94 -34.02 -0.21 -12.16
N ASP A 95 -33.09 -1.12 -11.84
CA ASP A 95 -32.20 -0.98 -10.69
C ASP A 95 -30.74 -0.71 -11.06
N THR A 96 -30.37 -0.61 -12.34
CA THR A 96 -28.94 -0.62 -12.75
C THR A 96 -28.12 0.50 -12.10
N VAL A 97 -28.61 1.74 -12.15
CA VAL A 97 -27.91 2.90 -11.59
C VAL A 97 -28.00 2.90 -10.07
N TRP A 98 -29.16 2.50 -9.53
CA TRP A 98 -29.40 2.43 -8.10
C TRP A 98 -28.49 1.39 -7.40
N ASP A 99 -28.35 0.20 -7.98
CA ASP A 99 -27.46 -0.85 -7.50
C ASP A 99 -26.00 -0.40 -7.54
N LEU A 100 -25.61 0.30 -8.60
CA LEU A 100 -24.26 0.86 -8.71
C LEU A 100 -24.00 1.90 -7.61
N TYR A 101 -24.95 2.81 -7.37
CA TYR A 101 -24.89 3.79 -6.30
C TYR A 101 -24.80 3.13 -4.91
N GLY A 102 -25.58 2.07 -4.67
CA GLY A 102 -25.49 1.29 -3.44
C GLY A 102 -24.11 0.66 -3.22
N ARG A 103 -23.48 0.15 -4.28
CA ARG A 103 -22.12 -0.40 -4.23
C ARG A 103 -21.06 0.67 -3.97
N GLU A 104 -21.17 1.84 -4.59
CA GLU A 104 -20.31 2.99 -4.30
C GLU A 104 -20.39 3.35 -2.80
N HIS A 105 -21.61 3.50 -2.27
CA HIS A 105 -21.82 3.83 -0.87
C HIS A 105 -21.22 2.79 0.09
N ALA A 106 -21.31 1.50 -0.25
CA ALA A 106 -20.68 0.44 0.53
C ALA A 106 -19.15 0.58 0.59
N VAL A 107 -18.51 0.89 -0.55
CA VAL A 107 -17.05 1.15 -0.61
C VAL A 107 -16.68 2.35 0.28
N MET A 108 -17.43 3.45 0.19
CA MET A 108 -17.16 4.65 0.98
C MET A 108 -17.36 4.43 2.48
N THR A 109 -18.34 3.62 2.86
CA THR A 109 -18.59 3.24 4.26
C THR A 109 -17.41 2.45 4.83
N GLU A 110 -16.89 1.47 4.09
CA GLU A 110 -15.73 0.71 4.52
C GLU A 110 -14.46 1.57 4.58
N LEU A 111 -14.27 2.49 3.63
CA LEU A 111 -13.16 3.45 3.69
C LEU A 111 -13.22 4.29 4.97
N LEU A 112 -14.39 4.83 5.32
CA LEU A 112 -14.59 5.61 6.55
C LEU A 112 -14.28 4.77 7.79
N ARG A 113 -14.76 3.52 7.83
CA ARG A 113 -14.51 2.59 8.95
C ARG A 113 -13.02 2.32 9.11
N LEU A 114 -12.30 2.08 8.02
CA LEU A 114 -10.86 1.84 8.03
C LEU A 114 -10.09 3.09 8.47
N SER A 115 -10.43 4.26 7.96
CA SER A 115 -9.83 5.53 8.38
C SER A 115 -10.03 5.80 9.86
N ALA A 116 -11.25 5.58 10.38
CA ALA A 116 -11.54 5.75 11.80
C ALA A 116 -10.68 4.85 12.69
N ARG A 117 -10.43 3.60 12.25
CA ARG A 117 -9.56 2.67 12.99
C ARG A 117 -8.10 3.13 13.02
N VAL A 118 -7.58 3.67 11.92
CA VAL A 118 -6.19 4.15 11.83
C VAL A 118 -5.97 5.44 12.63
N LEU A 119 -6.98 6.30 12.68
CA LEU A 119 -6.92 7.60 13.37
C LEU A 119 -7.37 7.55 14.83
N ALA A 120 -7.86 6.40 15.30
CA ALA A 120 -8.19 6.21 16.71
C ALA A 120 -6.91 6.41 17.55
N PRO A 121 -6.98 7.12 18.69
CA PRO A 121 -5.84 7.23 19.59
C PRO A 121 -5.40 5.81 19.99
N ALA A 122 -4.09 5.57 20.01
CA ALA A 122 -3.57 4.36 20.63
C ALA A 122 -4.03 4.36 22.08
N ASP A 123 -4.69 3.29 22.53
CA ASP A 123 -5.03 3.12 23.93
C ASP A 123 -3.72 3.27 24.74
N GLU A 124 -3.62 4.35 25.52
CA GLU A 124 -2.52 4.56 26.46
C GLU A 124 -2.75 3.61 27.65
N ASP A 125 -2.22 2.39 27.55
CA ASP A 125 -2.04 1.47 28.68
C ASP A 125 -0.68 1.67 29.37
#